data_AF-A0A1Y2WEH0-F1
#
_entry.id   AF-A0A1Y2WEH0-F1
#
_cell.length_a   1.000
_cell.length_b   1.000
_cell.length_c   1.000
_cell.angle_alpha   90.00
_cell.angle_beta   90.00
_cell.angle_gamma   90.00
#
_symmetry.space_group_name_H-M   'P 1'
#
loop_
_entity.id
_entity.type
_entity.pdbx_description
1 polymer ?
#
loop_
_entity_poly.entity_id
_entity_poly.type
_entity_poly.pdbx_seq_one_letter_code
_entity_poly.pdbx_strand_id
1 'polypeptide(L)'
;MISRTINAWRGRTSTQPGSTAKRWDKNELRKCGAIGTTEPRNLNLRGEVHPIFSNWIDADSDLRKELEQPLLLASRILEAAGLPWISDFLAHDVFTEDYPGREPSCRCSFTHSAANSRGDSKAVPQTIVRYHRAPWASEELKQEWEEISSKELRNGLAQAITWELDADMYRERGWVGYTCRHPRCKLPLDELDQYDNIRLWDGGCEDERRRNMTVLFTAESPRKLAELRRQGMEHSEEYLLTAFMAAVTILHELGHVVYWKDTKAITRDLREPYYGADLEMELGDSFVASIFSGWIPVPIKNLVQTQDEFSFTNGLAWKQSLSWDLHRLRPKHRTHYSIPADYIGRLFSEECWQEGTSNPLQNLIRPQTLESAVSELGIYTQT
;
A
#
# COMPACT_ATOMS: atom_id res chain seq x y z
N MET A 1 -27.31 12.51 30.69
CA MET A 1 -26.20 12.73 29.74
C MET A 1 -25.11 11.72 30.03
N ILE A 2 -25.10 10.61 29.29
CA ILE A 2 -24.08 9.57 29.45
C ILE A 2 -22.96 9.92 28.49
N SER A 3 -21.87 10.45 29.04
CA SER A 3 -20.61 10.65 28.33
C SER A 3 -20.12 9.28 27.85
N ARG A 4 -20.25 9.01 26.55
CA ARG A 4 -19.61 7.87 25.90
C ARG A 4 -18.20 8.30 25.53
N THR A 5 -17.23 7.80 26.27
CA THR A 5 -15.81 7.88 25.94
C THR A 5 -15.59 7.19 24.60
N ILE A 6 -15.38 7.97 23.54
CA ILE A 6 -15.06 7.46 22.21
C ILE A 6 -13.61 6.98 22.26
N ASN A 7 -13.44 5.65 22.25
CA ASN A 7 -12.14 5.04 22.01
C ASN A 7 -11.76 5.34 20.56
N ALA A 8 -10.86 6.29 20.38
CA ALA A 8 -10.18 6.51 19.10
C ALA A 8 -9.49 5.20 18.69
N TRP A 9 -9.97 4.59 17.61
CA TRP A 9 -9.26 3.54 16.90
C TRP A 9 -8.00 4.17 16.29
N ARG A 10 -6.94 4.15 17.09
CA ARG A 10 -5.59 4.54 16.68
C ARG A 10 -5.17 3.62 15.54
N GLY A 11 -4.52 4.18 14.53
CA GLY A 11 -3.62 3.44 13.63
C GLY A 11 -2.49 2.82 14.44
N ARG A 12 -2.81 1.76 15.19
CA ARG A 12 -1.83 0.89 15.82
C ARG A 12 -1.30 0.04 14.67
N THR A 13 -0.10 0.38 14.20
CA THR A 13 0.88 -0.71 14.11
C THR A 13 0.77 -1.45 15.43
N SER A 14 0.23 -2.67 15.39
CA SER A 14 0.12 -3.54 16.54
C SER A 14 1.53 -3.75 17.09
N THR A 15 1.98 -2.87 17.98
CA THR A 15 3.05 -3.18 18.89
C THR A 15 2.49 -4.29 19.76
N GLN A 16 2.89 -5.53 19.45
CA GLN A 16 2.48 -6.66 20.26
C GLN A 16 2.79 -6.33 21.72
N PRO A 17 1.87 -6.59 22.66
CA PRO A 17 2.15 -6.36 24.08
C PRO A 17 3.51 -6.95 24.47
N GLY A 18 4.43 -6.10 24.95
CA GLY A 18 5.81 -6.47 25.27
C GLY A 18 6.87 -6.15 24.21
N SER A 19 6.50 -5.65 23.02
CA SER A 19 7.49 -5.22 22.02
C SER A 19 8.21 -3.94 22.48
N THR A 20 9.52 -4.01 22.65
CA THR A 20 10.35 -2.83 22.96
C THR A 20 11.04 -2.37 21.67
N ALA A 21 10.74 -1.16 21.22
CA ALA A 21 11.41 -0.57 20.08
C ALA A 21 12.89 -0.29 20.41
N LYS A 22 13.81 -0.80 19.59
CA LYS A 22 15.23 -0.46 19.70
C LYS A 22 15.49 0.87 18.98
N ARG A 23 16.40 1.67 19.52
CA ARG A 23 16.87 2.89 18.86
C ARG A 23 17.69 2.52 17.63
N TRP A 24 17.52 3.28 16.57
CA TRP A 24 18.38 3.22 15.39
C TRP A 24 19.76 3.78 15.69
N ASP A 25 20.80 3.10 15.22
CA ASP A 25 22.16 3.62 15.25
C ASP A 25 22.37 4.58 14.07
N LYS A 26 22.42 5.88 14.36
CA LYS A 26 22.59 6.92 13.33
C LYS A 26 23.93 6.82 12.58
N ASN A 27 24.97 6.25 13.20
CA ASN A 27 26.25 6.08 12.52
C ASN A 27 26.16 4.97 11.49
N GLU A 28 25.48 3.86 11.82
CA GLU A 28 25.23 2.78 10.85
C GLU A 28 24.30 3.24 9.73
N LEU A 29 23.25 4.01 10.02
CA LEU A 29 22.38 4.58 8.98
C LEU A 29 23.17 5.43 7.96
N ARG A 30 24.15 6.23 8.43
CA ARG A 30 25.03 7.00 7.53
C ARG A 30 25.95 6.11 6.72
N LYS A 31 26.57 5.10 7.35
CA LYS A 31 27.46 4.15 6.65
C LYS A 31 26.74 3.38 5.55
N CYS A 32 25.47 3.04 5.77
CA CYS A 32 24.64 2.35 4.78
C CYS A 32 24.00 3.29 3.75
N GLY A 33 24.33 4.59 3.75
CA GLY A 33 23.79 5.57 2.80
C GLY A 33 22.29 5.82 2.95
N ALA A 34 21.70 5.48 4.10
CA ALA A 34 20.27 5.66 4.35
C ALA A 34 19.93 7.08 4.79
N ILE A 35 20.90 7.78 5.39
CA ILE A 35 20.80 9.20 5.72
C ILE A 35 22.12 9.94 5.50
N GLY A 36 22.04 11.26 5.36
CA GLY A 36 23.20 12.15 5.36
C GLY A 36 24.10 11.97 4.15
N THR A 37 23.51 11.50 3.05
CA THR A 37 24.20 11.44 1.76
C THR A 37 24.35 12.85 1.18
N THR A 38 25.51 13.15 0.60
CA THR A 38 25.80 14.49 0.06
C THR A 38 25.53 14.63 -1.43
N GLU A 39 25.12 13.54 -2.09
CA GLU A 39 24.89 13.53 -3.53
C GLU A 39 23.55 14.20 -3.86
N PRO A 40 23.53 15.20 -4.74
CA PRO A 40 22.29 15.81 -5.21
C PRO A 40 21.53 14.81 -6.07
N ARG A 41 20.21 14.73 -5.89
CA ARG A 41 19.36 13.80 -6.63
C ARG A 41 18.26 14.55 -7.36
N ASN A 42 18.01 14.13 -8.60
CA ASN A 42 16.99 14.72 -9.47
C ASN A 42 15.86 13.72 -9.64
N LEU A 43 14.62 14.16 -9.38
CA LEU A 43 13.45 13.41 -9.81
C LEU A 43 13.17 13.80 -11.26
N ASN A 44 13.42 12.90 -12.21
CA ASN A 44 13.36 13.24 -13.63
C ASN A 44 12.54 12.23 -14.46
N LEU A 45 11.64 11.50 -13.82
CA LEU A 45 10.73 10.59 -14.51
C LEU A 45 9.89 11.36 -15.52
N ARG A 46 9.68 10.76 -16.69
CA ARG A 46 8.90 11.28 -17.81
C ARG A 46 7.73 10.36 -18.13
N GLY A 47 6.87 10.79 -19.04
CA GLY A 47 5.73 10.01 -19.53
C GLY A 47 4.43 10.41 -18.87
N GLU A 48 3.46 9.51 -18.90
CA GLU A 48 2.09 9.78 -18.45
C GLU A 48 1.80 9.07 -17.13
N VAL A 49 1.04 9.75 -16.28
CA VAL A 49 0.48 9.15 -15.06
C VAL A 49 -0.59 8.12 -15.46
N HIS A 50 -0.52 6.94 -14.86
CA HIS A 50 -1.49 5.87 -15.09
C HIS A 50 -2.91 6.37 -14.80
N PRO A 51 -3.91 6.10 -15.66
CA PRO A 51 -5.27 6.64 -15.52
C PRO A 51 -5.90 6.44 -14.13
N ILE A 52 -5.62 5.31 -13.48
CA ILE A 52 -6.08 4.99 -12.11
C ILE A 52 -5.70 6.06 -11.07
N PHE A 53 -4.64 6.83 -11.31
CA PHE A 53 -4.12 7.86 -10.42
C PHE A 53 -4.42 9.29 -10.91
N SER A 54 -5.19 9.46 -11.99
CA SER A 54 -5.31 10.74 -12.69
C SER A 54 -6.52 11.58 -12.28
N ASN A 55 -7.56 10.96 -11.72
CA ASN A 55 -8.82 11.63 -11.37
C ASN A 55 -8.77 12.22 -9.95
N TRP A 56 -8.45 13.52 -9.83
CA TRP A 56 -8.35 14.23 -8.54
C TRP A 56 -9.46 15.30 -8.40
N ILE A 57 -10.15 15.34 -7.26
CA ILE A 57 -11.14 16.38 -6.91
C ILE A 57 -10.44 17.61 -6.32
N ASP A 58 -10.79 18.80 -6.85
CA ASP A 58 -10.59 20.14 -6.26
C ASP A 58 -9.27 20.33 -5.48
N ALA A 59 -8.21 19.66 -5.91
CA ALA A 59 -6.91 19.75 -5.28
C ALA A 59 -6.34 21.14 -5.57
N ASP A 60 -5.80 21.79 -4.54
CA ASP A 60 -4.95 22.97 -4.72
C ASP A 60 -3.95 22.65 -5.84
N SER A 61 -4.13 23.31 -6.98
CA SER A 61 -3.42 22.97 -8.21
C SER A 61 -1.91 23.08 -8.05
N ASP A 62 -1.46 23.90 -7.10
CA ASP A 62 -0.04 24.06 -6.81
C ASP A 62 0.49 22.91 -5.95
N LEU A 63 -0.27 22.48 -4.94
CA LEU A 63 0.08 21.26 -4.18
C LEU A 63 0.01 20.01 -5.05
N ARG A 64 -0.93 19.93 -6.00
CA ARG A 64 -1.03 18.78 -6.91
C ARG A 64 0.21 18.63 -7.80
N LYS A 65 0.81 19.74 -8.25
CA LYS A 65 2.05 19.70 -9.06
C LYS A 65 3.19 19.01 -8.31
N GLU A 66 3.24 19.14 -6.99
CA GLU A 66 4.23 18.44 -6.16
C GLU A 66 4.13 16.91 -6.26
N LEU A 67 2.95 16.39 -6.58
CA LEU A 67 2.71 14.96 -6.70
C LEU A 67 3.04 14.39 -8.09
N GLU A 68 3.44 15.21 -9.06
CA GLU A 68 3.71 14.73 -10.42
C GLU A 68 4.75 13.59 -10.44
N GLN A 69 5.92 13.80 -9.84
CA GLN A 69 6.97 12.77 -9.78
C GLN A 69 6.54 11.54 -8.96
N PRO A 70 5.95 11.68 -7.74
CA PRO A 70 5.36 10.54 -7.03
C PRO A 70 4.35 9.73 -7.85
N LEU A 71 3.45 10.39 -8.58
CA LEU A 71 2.43 9.75 -9.41
C LEU A 71 3.06 9.01 -10.59
N LEU A 72 4.07 9.60 -11.24
CA LEU A 72 4.82 8.94 -12.30
C LEU A 72 5.55 7.70 -11.78
N LEU A 73 6.16 7.79 -10.60
CA LEU A 73 6.81 6.63 -9.99
C LEU A 73 5.81 5.53 -9.66
N ALA A 74 4.70 5.85 -9.00
CA ALA A 74 3.64 4.89 -8.69
C ALA A 74 3.11 4.20 -9.96
N SER A 75 2.93 4.97 -11.04
CA SER A 75 2.51 4.46 -12.35
C SER A 75 3.50 3.45 -12.93
N ARG A 76 4.80 3.77 -12.90
CA ARG A 76 5.85 2.86 -13.41
C ARG A 76 5.96 1.58 -12.60
N ILE A 77 5.91 1.69 -11.27
CA ILE A 77 5.96 0.53 -10.37
C ILE A 77 4.73 -0.36 -10.59
N LEU A 78 3.54 0.22 -10.70
CA LEU A 78 2.30 -0.52 -10.95
C LEU A 78 2.40 -1.37 -12.22
N GLU A 79 2.84 -0.78 -13.32
CA GLU A 79 2.96 -1.48 -14.61
C GLU A 79 4.08 -2.52 -14.61
N ALA A 80 5.22 -2.23 -13.96
CA ALA A 80 6.37 -3.12 -13.98
C ALA A 80 6.28 -4.30 -12.99
N ALA A 81 5.55 -4.14 -11.88
CA ALA A 81 5.55 -5.13 -10.79
C ALA A 81 4.20 -5.28 -10.06
N GLY A 82 3.21 -4.42 -10.29
CA GLY A 82 1.94 -4.45 -9.59
C GLY A 82 0.89 -5.37 -10.22
N LEU A 83 0.85 -5.45 -11.56
CA LEU A 83 -0.18 -6.21 -12.29
C LEU A 83 -0.34 -7.68 -11.87
N PRO A 84 0.73 -8.46 -11.57
CA PRO A 84 0.56 -9.84 -11.12
C PRO A 84 -0.26 -9.96 -9.83
N TRP A 85 -0.10 -9.04 -8.88
CA TRP A 85 -0.87 -9.06 -7.64
C TRP A 85 -2.32 -8.64 -7.88
N ILE A 86 -2.53 -7.62 -8.71
CA ILE A 86 -3.86 -7.11 -9.04
C ILE A 86 -4.70 -8.17 -9.78
N SER A 87 -4.06 -9.00 -10.59
CA SER A 87 -4.76 -10.01 -11.39
C SER A 87 -5.43 -11.10 -10.57
N ASP A 88 -4.94 -11.37 -9.35
CA ASP A 88 -5.60 -12.27 -8.40
C ASP A 88 -7.01 -11.80 -7.98
N PHE A 89 -7.31 -10.50 -8.15
CA PHE A 89 -8.60 -9.88 -7.82
C PHE A 89 -9.45 -9.59 -9.05
N LEU A 90 -8.82 -9.25 -10.18
CA LEU A 90 -9.52 -8.70 -11.34
C LEU A 90 -9.72 -9.71 -12.47
N ALA A 91 -8.88 -10.73 -12.59
CA ALA A 91 -9.02 -11.75 -13.63
C ALA A 91 -10.18 -12.73 -13.36
N HIS A 92 -10.57 -12.87 -12.08
CA HIS A 92 -11.63 -13.76 -11.64
C HIS A 92 -12.54 -13.05 -10.63
N ASP A 93 -13.84 -13.39 -10.64
CA ASP A 93 -14.76 -12.91 -9.59
C ASP A 93 -14.47 -13.68 -8.28
N VAL A 94 -13.78 -13.03 -7.34
CA VAL A 94 -13.43 -13.61 -6.03
C VAL A 94 -14.64 -13.82 -5.12
N PHE A 95 -15.82 -13.38 -5.55
CA PHE A 95 -17.10 -13.53 -4.85
C PHE A 95 -18.00 -14.59 -5.46
N THR A 96 -17.52 -15.48 -6.33
CA THR A 96 -18.30 -16.65 -6.77
C THR A 96 -18.41 -17.72 -5.68
N GLU A 97 -19.47 -18.53 -5.70
CA GLU A 97 -19.72 -19.54 -4.66
C GLU A 97 -18.65 -20.63 -4.57
N ASP A 98 -18.02 -20.93 -5.69
CA ASP A 98 -16.96 -21.93 -5.84
C ASP A 98 -15.55 -21.36 -5.64
N TYR A 99 -15.42 -20.08 -5.27
CA TYR A 99 -14.11 -19.47 -5.05
C TYR A 99 -13.36 -20.19 -3.91
N PRO A 100 -12.16 -20.77 -4.16
CA PRO A 100 -11.47 -21.60 -3.17
C PRO A 100 -11.12 -20.86 -1.87
N GLY A 101 -10.96 -19.54 -1.93
CA GLY A 101 -10.62 -18.69 -0.80
C GLY A 101 -11.74 -18.42 0.20
N ARG A 102 -12.96 -18.96 -0.02
CA ARG A 102 -14.09 -18.84 0.91
C ARG A 102 -13.97 -19.78 2.12
N GLU A 103 -13.35 -20.94 1.94
CA GLU A 103 -13.09 -21.86 3.05
C GLU A 103 -11.79 -21.46 3.77
N PRO A 104 -11.72 -21.60 5.11
CA PRO A 104 -10.49 -21.37 5.83
C PRO A 104 -9.42 -22.34 5.31
N SER A 105 -8.37 -21.82 4.68
CA SER A 105 -7.22 -22.67 4.33
C SER A 105 -6.65 -23.25 5.64
N CYS A 106 -6.66 -24.57 5.73
CA CYS A 106 -6.27 -25.32 6.93
C CYS A 106 -4.77 -25.09 7.24
N ARG A 107 -4.48 -24.04 8.02
CA ARG A 107 -3.26 -23.80 8.83
C ARG A 107 -3.35 -22.51 9.67
N CYS A 108 -4.21 -21.57 9.29
CA CYS A 108 -4.53 -20.37 10.08
C CYS A 108 -5.77 -20.58 10.95
N SER A 109 -5.80 -21.63 11.76
CA SER A 109 -6.88 -21.83 12.74
C SER A 109 -6.70 -20.92 13.95
N PHE A 110 -6.73 -19.60 13.73
CA PHE A 110 -7.19 -18.71 14.79
C PHE A 110 -8.70 -18.88 14.85
N THR A 111 -9.16 -19.80 15.70
CA THR A 111 -10.56 -19.87 16.12
C THR A 111 -10.91 -18.55 16.80
N HIS A 112 -11.34 -17.56 16.02
CA HIS A 112 -11.84 -16.31 16.54
C HIS A 112 -13.35 -16.26 16.39
N SER A 113 -13.95 -16.72 17.49
CA SER A 113 -15.29 -16.48 18.02
C SER A 113 -16.49 -16.62 17.07
N ALA A 114 -17.33 -17.57 17.47
CA ALA A 114 -18.72 -17.80 17.10
C ALA A 114 -19.66 -16.59 17.36
N ALA A 115 -19.32 -15.41 16.84
CA ALA A 115 -20.16 -14.22 16.84
C ALA A 115 -20.53 -13.75 15.42
N ASN A 116 -20.16 -14.51 14.38
CA ASN A 116 -20.77 -14.34 13.06
C ASN A 116 -22.24 -14.75 13.18
N SER A 117 -23.10 -13.75 13.40
CA SER A 117 -24.53 -13.85 13.12
C SER A 117 -24.68 -14.49 11.75
N ARG A 118 -25.39 -15.62 11.72
CA ARG A 118 -25.47 -16.64 10.65
C ARG A 118 -25.91 -16.17 9.25
N GLY A 119 -25.92 -14.88 8.94
CA GLY A 119 -26.43 -14.33 7.67
C GLY A 119 -25.37 -13.82 6.69
N ASP A 120 -24.40 -13.01 7.14
CA ASP A 120 -23.62 -12.16 6.22
C ASP A 120 -22.24 -12.72 5.82
N SER A 121 -21.65 -13.65 6.59
CA SER A 121 -20.21 -13.99 6.45
C SER A 121 -19.87 -15.12 5.48
N LYS A 122 -20.83 -15.74 4.79
CA LYS A 122 -20.56 -16.91 3.93
C LYS A 122 -20.20 -16.56 2.48
N ALA A 123 -20.49 -15.33 2.05
CA ALA A 123 -20.33 -14.92 0.66
C ALA A 123 -18.97 -14.28 0.35
N VAL A 124 -18.28 -13.73 1.35
CA VAL A 124 -16.98 -13.06 1.17
C VAL A 124 -15.81 -14.04 1.29
N PRO A 125 -14.76 -13.89 0.49
CA PRO A 125 -13.54 -14.67 0.66
C PRO A 125 -12.88 -14.36 2.01
N GLN A 126 -12.32 -15.39 2.67
CA GLN A 126 -11.46 -15.22 3.84
C GLN A 126 -9.99 -15.01 3.44
N THR A 127 -9.63 -15.52 2.26
CA THR A 127 -8.28 -15.44 1.71
C THR A 127 -8.36 -15.24 0.21
N ILE A 128 -7.51 -14.37 -0.33
CA ILE A 128 -7.31 -14.22 -1.77
C ILE A 128 -6.29 -15.24 -2.23
N VAL A 129 -6.67 -16.06 -3.21
CA VAL A 129 -5.80 -17.07 -3.83
C VAL A 129 -4.81 -16.38 -4.77
N ARG A 130 -3.54 -16.76 -4.69
CA ARG A 130 -2.44 -16.18 -5.46
C ARG A 130 -2.24 -16.91 -6.79
N TYR A 131 -3.18 -16.72 -7.70
CA TYR A 131 -3.18 -17.38 -9.01
C TYR A 131 -1.95 -17.02 -9.85
N HIS A 132 -1.46 -15.77 -9.77
CA HIS A 132 -0.24 -15.40 -10.49
C HIS A 132 1.01 -16.22 -10.06
N ARG A 133 0.99 -16.84 -8.85
CA ARG A 133 2.05 -17.75 -8.36
C ARG A 133 1.67 -19.23 -8.49
N ALA A 134 0.54 -19.55 -9.09
CA ALA A 134 0.09 -20.92 -9.19
C ALA A 134 1.03 -21.73 -10.10
N PRO A 135 1.59 -22.87 -9.62
CA PRO A 135 2.50 -23.69 -10.41
C PRO A 135 1.80 -24.40 -11.58
N TRP A 136 0.46 -24.46 -11.55
CA TRP A 136 -0.34 -25.06 -12.61
C TRP A 136 -0.69 -24.09 -13.74
N ALA A 137 -0.57 -22.77 -13.52
CA ALA A 137 -0.87 -21.77 -14.52
C ALA A 137 0.33 -21.58 -15.45
N SER A 138 0.11 -21.63 -16.76
CA SER A 138 1.16 -21.33 -17.74
C SER A 138 1.49 -19.83 -17.75
N GLU A 139 2.66 -19.48 -18.29
CA GLU A 139 3.08 -18.07 -18.38
C GLU A 139 2.15 -17.27 -19.32
N GLU A 140 1.64 -17.89 -20.39
CA GLU A 140 0.67 -17.26 -21.30
C GLU A 140 -0.63 -16.93 -20.57
N LEU A 141 -1.10 -17.82 -19.71
CA LEU A 141 -2.32 -17.61 -18.93
C LEU A 141 -2.13 -16.48 -17.90
N LYS A 142 -0.98 -16.43 -17.24
CA LYS A 142 -0.66 -15.33 -16.31
C LYS A 142 -0.58 -13.98 -17.03
N GLN A 143 0.03 -13.95 -18.21
CA GLN A 143 0.07 -12.75 -19.06
C GLN A 143 -1.34 -12.31 -19.47
N GLU A 144 -2.22 -13.24 -19.86
CA GLU A 144 -3.62 -12.95 -20.17
C GLU A 144 -4.33 -12.29 -18.99
N TRP A 145 -4.15 -12.82 -17.77
CA TRP A 145 -4.73 -12.25 -16.55
C TRP A 145 -4.20 -10.84 -16.26
N GLU A 146 -2.90 -10.60 -16.44
CA GLU A 146 -2.29 -9.28 -16.31
C GLU A 146 -2.84 -8.29 -17.33
N GLU A 147 -3.01 -8.69 -18.59
CA GLU A 147 -3.61 -7.85 -19.64
C GLU A 147 -5.06 -7.48 -19.33
N ILE A 148 -5.88 -8.44 -18.87
CA ILE A 148 -7.26 -8.19 -18.44
C ILE A 148 -7.27 -7.16 -17.31
N SER A 149 -6.39 -7.35 -16.33
CA SER A 149 -6.30 -6.51 -15.14
C SER A 149 -5.83 -5.10 -15.48
N SER A 150 -4.84 -4.96 -16.37
CA SER A 150 -4.37 -3.67 -16.87
C SER A 150 -5.49 -2.90 -17.58
N LYS A 151 -6.26 -3.57 -18.45
CA LYS A 151 -7.43 -2.98 -19.12
C LYS A 151 -8.51 -2.55 -18.12
N GLU A 152 -8.83 -3.37 -17.13
CA GLU A 152 -9.81 -3.04 -16.10
C GLU A 152 -9.36 -1.86 -15.23
N LEU A 153 -8.09 -1.81 -14.83
CA LEU A 153 -7.54 -0.68 -14.08
C LEU A 153 -7.61 0.63 -14.89
N ARG A 154 -7.21 0.60 -16.16
CA ARG A 154 -7.13 1.80 -17.02
C ARG A 154 -8.49 2.35 -17.41
N ASN A 155 -9.43 1.47 -17.75
CA ASN A 155 -10.68 1.88 -18.36
C ASN A 155 -11.86 1.78 -17.39
N GLY A 156 -11.97 0.68 -16.65
CA GLY A 156 -13.05 0.49 -15.71
C GLY A 156 -12.82 1.27 -14.43
N LEU A 157 -11.77 0.89 -13.69
CA LEU A 157 -11.62 1.28 -12.29
C LEU A 157 -11.19 2.73 -12.13
N ALA A 158 -10.41 3.26 -13.08
CA ALA A 158 -10.05 4.67 -13.14
C ALA A 158 -11.26 5.62 -13.18
N GLN A 159 -12.39 5.21 -13.78
CA GLN A 159 -13.60 6.04 -13.87
C GLN A 159 -14.43 6.03 -12.57
N ALA A 160 -14.30 4.97 -11.78
CA ALA A 160 -15.06 4.79 -10.54
C ALA A 160 -14.32 5.31 -9.30
N ILE A 161 -13.07 5.72 -9.44
CA ILE A 161 -12.25 6.22 -8.34
C ILE A 161 -12.00 7.69 -8.50
N THR A 162 -12.00 8.39 -7.37
CA THR A 162 -11.50 9.74 -7.31
C THR A 162 -10.52 9.91 -6.16
N TRP A 163 -9.48 10.69 -6.37
CA TRP A 163 -8.46 11.02 -5.38
C TRP A 163 -8.73 12.39 -4.79
N GLU A 164 -8.52 12.56 -3.49
CA GLU A 164 -8.74 13.82 -2.80
C GLU A 164 -7.62 14.08 -1.78
N LEU A 165 -7.12 15.31 -1.73
CA LEU A 165 -6.18 15.74 -0.71
C LEU A 165 -6.94 16.11 0.57
N ASP A 166 -6.71 15.37 1.65
CA ASP A 166 -7.33 15.64 2.94
C ASP A 166 -6.31 16.29 3.90
N ALA A 167 -6.66 17.49 4.39
CA ALA A 167 -5.81 18.30 5.25
C ALA A 167 -5.85 17.90 6.72
N ASP A 168 -6.86 17.13 7.12
CA ASP A 168 -7.17 16.84 8.52
C ASP A 168 -6.79 15.40 8.87
N MET A 169 -6.81 14.49 7.88
CA MET A 169 -6.49 13.08 8.02
C MET A 169 -5.19 12.80 8.81
N TYR A 170 -4.09 13.49 8.48
CA TYR A 170 -2.83 13.29 9.22
C TYR A 170 -2.87 13.92 10.61
N ARG A 171 -3.41 15.14 10.74
CA ARG A 171 -3.41 15.89 12.01
C ARG A 171 -4.35 15.28 13.05
N GLU A 172 -5.52 14.81 12.62
CA GLU A 172 -6.55 14.26 13.50
C GLU A 172 -6.39 12.76 13.75
N ARG A 173 -5.90 12.00 12.74
CA ARG A 173 -5.83 10.53 12.80
C ARG A 173 -4.42 9.95 12.66
N GLY A 174 -3.46 10.73 12.20
CA GLY A 174 -2.13 10.24 11.84
C GLY A 174 -2.13 9.36 10.58
N TRP A 175 -3.20 9.41 9.79
CA TRP A 175 -3.34 8.64 8.56
C TRP A 175 -2.62 9.35 7.41
N VAL A 176 -1.99 8.57 6.53
CA VAL A 176 -1.26 9.09 5.35
C VAL A 176 -1.99 8.82 4.03
N GLY A 177 -2.83 7.79 4.02
CA GLY A 177 -3.79 7.45 2.99
C GLY A 177 -5.01 6.81 3.64
N TYR A 178 -6.15 6.84 2.94
CA TYR A 178 -7.35 6.13 3.36
C TYR A 178 -8.31 5.90 2.18
N THR A 179 -8.72 4.65 1.97
CA THR A 179 -9.68 4.28 0.92
C THR A 179 -11.11 4.29 1.45
N CYS A 180 -11.90 5.30 1.07
CA CYS A 180 -13.33 5.33 1.41
C CYS A 180 -14.09 4.30 0.56
N ARG A 181 -15.01 3.56 1.19
CA ARG A 181 -15.90 2.57 0.53
C ARG A 181 -17.12 3.23 -0.12
N HIS A 182 -17.07 4.54 -0.33
CA HIS A 182 -18.08 5.38 -0.94
C HIS A 182 -17.44 6.73 -1.35
N PRO A 183 -18.14 7.62 -2.08
CA PRO A 183 -17.64 8.97 -2.35
C PRO A 183 -17.48 9.80 -1.05
N ARG A 184 -16.41 10.61 -0.93
CA ARG A 184 -16.04 11.32 0.32
C ARG A 184 -17.13 12.26 0.85
N CYS A 185 -17.84 12.97 -0.04
CA CYS A 185 -19.02 13.79 0.24
C CYS A 185 -18.95 14.70 1.50
N LYS A 186 -17.76 15.18 1.86
CA LYS A 186 -17.51 16.03 3.05
C LYS A 186 -17.95 15.43 4.39
N LEU A 187 -18.12 14.10 4.49
CA LEU A 187 -18.41 13.41 5.75
C LEU A 187 -17.26 13.52 6.76
N PRO A 188 -17.49 13.69 8.06
CA PRO A 188 -16.43 13.65 9.06
C PRO A 188 -15.63 12.33 9.01
N LEU A 189 -14.34 12.37 9.40
CA LEU A 189 -13.45 11.20 9.33
C LEU A 189 -13.95 10.00 10.16
N ASP A 190 -14.68 10.23 11.26
CA ASP A 190 -15.32 9.19 12.08
C ASP A 190 -16.56 8.56 11.45
N GLU A 191 -17.11 9.16 10.40
CA GLU A 191 -18.31 8.69 9.73
C GLU A 191 -18.02 7.86 8.47
N LEU A 192 -16.76 7.85 8.00
CA LEU A 192 -16.34 7.16 6.77
C LEU A 192 -16.49 5.63 6.82
N ASP A 193 -16.38 5.04 8.03
CA ASP A 193 -16.49 3.60 8.26
C ASP A 193 -17.81 3.18 8.90
N GLN A 194 -18.82 4.04 8.86
CA GLN A 194 -20.14 3.64 9.32
C GLN A 194 -20.78 2.70 8.30
N TYR A 195 -20.98 1.44 8.69
CA TYR A 195 -21.56 0.39 7.85
C TYR A 195 -22.87 0.81 7.19
N ASP A 196 -23.76 1.47 7.93
CA ASP A 196 -25.06 1.91 7.41
C ASP A 196 -24.91 2.99 6.33
N ASN A 197 -23.91 3.88 6.45
CA ASN A 197 -23.61 4.86 5.41
C ASN A 197 -23.10 4.17 4.15
N ILE A 198 -22.17 3.23 4.28
CA ILE A 198 -21.63 2.48 3.13
C ILE A 198 -22.76 1.71 2.42
N ARG A 199 -23.62 1.03 3.17
CA ARG A 199 -24.78 0.29 2.63
C ARG A 199 -25.78 1.19 1.92
N LEU A 200 -26.02 2.40 2.43
CA LEU A 200 -26.89 3.37 1.78
C LEU A 200 -26.34 3.77 0.41
N TRP A 201 -25.02 4.00 0.30
CA TRP A 201 -24.37 4.29 -0.97
C TRP A 201 -24.39 3.10 -1.92
N ASP A 202 -24.11 1.89 -1.43
CA ASP A 202 -24.18 0.66 -2.23
C ASP A 202 -25.58 0.44 -2.83
N GLY A 203 -26.65 0.78 -2.09
CA GLY A 203 -28.03 0.69 -2.58
C GLY A 203 -28.37 1.68 -3.70
N GLY A 204 -27.53 2.69 -3.92
CA GLY A 204 -27.65 3.65 -5.01
C GLY A 204 -26.77 3.35 -6.24
N CYS A 205 -25.96 2.29 -6.20
CA CYS A 205 -25.12 1.89 -7.33
C CYS A 205 -25.98 1.23 -8.43
N GLU A 206 -25.91 1.76 -9.66
CA GLU A 206 -26.67 1.23 -10.81
C GLU A 206 -26.22 -0.19 -11.21
N ASP A 207 -24.93 -0.48 -11.00
CA ASP A 207 -24.35 -1.81 -11.13
C ASP A 207 -24.11 -2.36 -9.71
N GLU A 208 -24.86 -3.41 -9.33
CA GLU A 208 -24.73 -4.09 -8.04
C GLU A 208 -23.33 -4.67 -7.80
N ARG A 209 -22.38 -4.59 -8.75
CA ARG A 209 -21.02 -5.11 -8.61
C ARG A 209 -19.95 -4.03 -8.52
N ARG A 210 -20.28 -2.74 -8.62
CA ARG A 210 -19.27 -1.68 -8.71
C ARG A 210 -19.58 -0.47 -7.84
N ARG A 211 -18.64 -0.11 -6.98
CA ARG A 211 -18.66 1.11 -6.16
C ARG A 211 -17.95 2.27 -6.84
N ASN A 212 -18.51 3.46 -6.64
CA ASN A 212 -17.76 4.70 -6.76
C ASN A 212 -17.09 5.00 -5.41
N MET A 213 -15.79 5.26 -5.42
CA MET A 213 -14.98 5.40 -4.21
C MET A 213 -14.13 6.65 -4.25
N THR A 214 -13.89 7.24 -3.08
CA THR A 214 -12.86 8.28 -2.93
C THR A 214 -11.68 7.76 -2.14
N VAL A 215 -10.47 7.90 -2.70
CA VAL A 215 -9.22 7.66 -1.99
C VAL A 215 -8.71 8.97 -1.45
N LEU A 216 -8.57 9.05 -0.13
CA LEU A 216 -7.99 10.18 0.56
C LEU A 216 -6.48 10.02 0.62
N PHE A 217 -5.78 11.10 0.30
CA PHE A 217 -4.34 11.20 0.38
C PHE A 217 -3.97 12.40 1.26
N THR A 218 -3.00 12.24 2.15
CA THR A 218 -2.65 13.32 3.06
C THR A 218 -2.11 14.55 2.32
N ALA A 219 -2.63 15.74 2.66
CA ALA A 219 -2.09 16.99 2.14
C ALA A 219 -0.69 17.32 2.68
N GLU A 220 -0.22 16.64 3.74
CA GLU A 220 1.11 16.90 4.33
C GLU A 220 2.26 16.51 3.39
N SER A 221 2.09 15.45 2.59
CA SER A 221 3.08 15.02 1.60
C SER A 221 3.40 16.12 0.56
N PRO A 222 2.41 16.64 -0.21
CA PRO A 222 2.70 17.71 -1.16
C PRO A 222 3.09 19.03 -0.48
N ARG A 223 2.56 19.34 0.72
CA ARG A 223 2.99 20.52 1.48
C ARG A 223 4.48 20.47 1.82
N LYS A 224 4.97 19.31 2.26
CA LYS A 224 6.38 19.12 2.59
C LYS A 224 7.27 19.22 1.36
N LEU A 225 6.86 18.66 0.23
CA LEU A 225 7.57 18.81 -1.06
C LEU A 225 7.64 20.28 -1.49
N ALA A 226 6.51 21.00 -1.46
CA ALA A 226 6.46 22.43 -1.76
C ALA A 226 7.34 23.26 -0.82
N GLU A 227 7.33 22.94 0.48
CA GLU A 227 8.18 23.60 1.48
C GLU A 227 9.66 23.44 1.15
N LEU A 228 10.11 22.19 0.94
CA LEU A 228 11.50 21.88 0.61
C LEU A 228 11.92 22.52 -0.70
N ARG A 229 11.07 22.54 -1.74
CA ARG A 229 11.36 23.25 -2.99
C ARG A 229 11.54 24.75 -2.75
N ARG A 230 10.66 25.40 -1.99
CA ARG A 230 10.79 26.83 -1.65
C ARG A 230 12.07 27.16 -0.87
N GLN A 231 12.59 26.19 -0.12
CA GLN A 231 13.87 26.31 0.60
C GLN A 231 15.10 26.02 -0.30
N GLY A 232 14.91 25.72 -1.59
CA GLY A 232 16.01 25.31 -2.48
C GLY A 232 16.53 23.90 -2.20
N MET A 233 15.75 23.07 -1.51
CA MET A 233 16.09 21.71 -1.08
C MET A 233 15.43 20.64 -1.97
N GLU A 234 15.08 20.97 -3.21
CA GLU A 234 14.46 20.02 -4.16
C GLU A 234 15.37 18.85 -4.55
N HIS A 235 16.69 19.02 -4.38
CA HIS A 235 17.69 17.97 -4.60
C HIS A 235 18.11 17.25 -3.32
N SER A 236 17.46 17.55 -2.20
CA SER A 236 17.80 16.98 -0.91
C SER A 236 17.31 15.54 -0.75
N GLU A 237 17.96 14.82 0.16
CA GLU A 237 17.53 13.50 0.58
C GLU A 237 16.09 13.51 1.13
N GLU A 238 15.73 14.48 1.97
CA GLU A 238 14.37 14.55 2.52
C GLU A 238 13.31 14.74 1.42
N TYR A 239 13.60 15.54 0.39
CA TYR A 239 12.68 15.72 -0.74
C TYR A 239 12.46 14.41 -1.49
N LEU A 240 13.54 13.68 -1.79
CA LEU A 240 13.48 12.36 -2.41
C LEU A 240 12.68 11.35 -1.57
N LEU A 241 12.97 11.25 -0.27
CA LEU A 241 12.29 10.30 0.62
C LEU A 241 10.80 10.63 0.78
N THR A 242 10.46 11.91 0.83
CA THR A 242 9.06 12.38 0.85
C THR A 242 8.33 11.97 -0.42
N ALA A 243 8.94 12.21 -1.59
CA ALA A 243 8.35 11.85 -2.88
C ALA A 243 8.17 10.32 -3.02
N PHE A 244 9.14 9.54 -2.56
CA PHE A 244 9.05 8.09 -2.57
C PHE A 244 7.92 7.57 -1.66
N MET A 245 7.82 8.05 -0.42
CA MET A 245 6.75 7.62 0.49
C MET A 245 5.37 8.05 0.00
N ALA A 246 5.26 9.17 -0.71
CA ALA A 246 4.04 9.55 -1.39
C ALA A 246 3.63 8.52 -2.46
N ALA A 247 4.57 8.10 -3.32
CA ALA A 247 4.32 7.06 -4.32
C ALA A 247 3.92 5.71 -3.68
N VAL A 248 4.63 5.29 -2.62
CA VAL A 248 4.33 4.06 -1.87
C VAL A 248 2.94 4.12 -1.24
N THR A 249 2.54 5.27 -0.69
CA THR A 249 1.21 5.45 -0.09
C THR A 249 0.11 5.37 -1.16
N ILE A 250 0.32 5.98 -2.34
CA ILE A 250 -0.62 5.86 -3.46
C ILE A 250 -0.81 4.40 -3.89
N LEU A 251 0.29 3.64 -3.99
CA LEU A 251 0.23 2.21 -4.30
C LEU A 251 -0.49 1.43 -3.18
N HIS A 252 -0.17 1.69 -1.92
CA HIS A 252 -0.82 1.05 -0.77
C HIS A 252 -2.35 1.19 -0.84
N GLU A 253 -2.87 2.41 -1.05
CA GLU A 253 -4.31 2.61 -1.16
C GLU A 253 -4.93 1.92 -2.39
N LEU A 254 -4.18 1.79 -3.50
CA LEU A 254 -4.66 1.00 -4.64
C LEU A 254 -4.88 -0.48 -4.27
N GLY A 255 -4.08 -1.03 -3.34
CA GLY A 255 -4.27 -2.39 -2.83
C GLY A 255 -5.63 -2.59 -2.16
N HIS A 256 -6.10 -1.60 -1.41
CA HIS A 256 -7.43 -1.59 -0.78
C HIS A 256 -8.54 -1.45 -1.81
N VAL A 257 -8.36 -0.50 -2.72
CA VAL A 257 -9.29 -0.18 -3.79
C VAL A 257 -9.73 -1.41 -4.59
N VAL A 258 -8.79 -2.29 -4.99
CA VAL A 258 -9.13 -3.39 -5.91
C VAL A 258 -10.07 -4.42 -5.30
N TYR A 259 -10.05 -4.55 -3.98
CA TYR A 259 -10.99 -5.40 -3.25
C TYR A 259 -12.30 -4.64 -2.97
N TRP A 260 -12.21 -3.41 -2.45
CA TRP A 260 -13.39 -2.64 -2.06
C TRP A 260 -14.22 -2.11 -3.22
N LYS A 261 -13.73 -2.18 -4.46
CA LYS A 261 -14.52 -1.78 -5.64
C LYS A 261 -15.84 -2.56 -5.78
N ASP A 262 -15.92 -3.78 -5.25
CA ASP A 262 -17.09 -4.65 -5.45
C ASP A 262 -18.06 -4.52 -4.27
N THR A 263 -19.34 -4.28 -4.54
CA THR A 263 -20.33 -4.09 -3.45
C THR A 263 -20.42 -5.32 -2.54
N LYS A 264 -20.18 -6.52 -3.08
CA LYS A 264 -20.21 -7.79 -2.35
C LYS A 264 -19.12 -7.89 -1.28
N ALA A 265 -18.08 -7.06 -1.33
CA ALA A 265 -17.01 -7.03 -0.33
C ALA A 265 -17.49 -6.61 1.07
N ILE A 266 -18.65 -5.95 1.19
CA ILE A 266 -19.06 -5.32 2.45
C ILE A 266 -19.55 -6.32 3.49
N THR A 267 -18.87 -6.34 4.62
CA THR A 267 -19.28 -7.02 5.84
C THR A 267 -19.48 -6.02 6.97
N ARG A 268 -20.24 -6.40 8.01
CA ARG A 268 -20.46 -5.51 9.17
C ARG A 268 -19.19 -5.15 9.93
N ASP A 269 -18.17 -5.99 9.86
CA ASP A 269 -16.88 -5.76 10.50
C ASP A 269 -15.85 -5.08 9.58
N LEU A 270 -16.22 -4.75 8.34
CA LEU A 270 -15.40 -4.05 7.34
C LEU A 270 -14.02 -4.67 7.14
N ARG A 271 -13.91 -5.99 7.31
CA ARG A 271 -12.63 -6.68 7.24
C ARG A 271 -12.27 -7.05 5.81
N GLU A 272 -10.98 -6.92 5.55
CA GLU A 272 -10.34 -7.44 4.35
C GLU A 272 -9.96 -8.91 4.53
N PRO A 273 -9.92 -9.69 3.44
CA PRO A 273 -9.36 -11.02 3.44
C PRO A 273 -7.84 -10.98 3.66
N TYR A 274 -7.28 -12.13 4.07
CA TYR A 274 -5.83 -12.33 3.99
C TYR A 274 -5.40 -12.45 2.53
N TYR A 275 -4.23 -11.93 2.18
CA TYR A 275 -3.63 -12.20 0.88
C TYR A 275 -2.79 -13.48 0.92
N GLY A 276 -3.34 -14.57 0.37
CA GLY A 276 -2.69 -15.89 0.38
C GLY A 276 -2.26 -16.35 1.78
N ALA A 277 -0.95 -16.38 2.03
CA ALA A 277 -0.39 -16.88 3.28
C ALA A 277 0.08 -15.77 4.23
N ASP A 278 -0.31 -14.52 3.97
CA ASP A 278 0.02 -13.38 4.82
C ASP A 278 -0.62 -13.52 6.20
N LEU A 279 0.07 -13.00 7.21
CA LEU A 279 -0.28 -13.12 8.63
C LEU A 279 -0.93 -11.85 9.19
N GLU A 280 -1.09 -10.82 8.36
CA GLU A 280 -1.67 -9.53 8.68
C GLU A 280 -2.79 -9.25 7.66
N MET A 281 -3.96 -8.80 8.13
CA MET A 281 -5.11 -8.46 7.28
C MET A 281 -5.05 -6.98 6.91
N GLU A 282 -4.26 -6.69 5.87
CA GLU A 282 -4.05 -5.33 5.36
C GLU A 282 -3.60 -5.47 3.89
N LEU A 283 -4.53 -5.27 2.95
CA LEU A 283 -4.28 -5.55 1.53
C LEU A 283 -3.33 -4.55 0.89
N GLY A 284 -3.27 -3.30 1.38
CA GLY A 284 -2.32 -2.29 0.93
C GLY A 284 -0.87 -2.66 1.24
N ASP A 285 -0.58 -3.08 2.47
CA ASP A 285 0.71 -3.62 2.92
C ASP A 285 1.03 -4.90 2.14
N SER A 286 0.04 -5.76 1.88
CA SER A 286 0.21 -6.98 1.07
C SER A 286 0.59 -6.67 -0.37
N PHE A 287 -0.03 -5.66 -0.98
CA PHE A 287 0.26 -5.22 -2.34
C PHE A 287 1.66 -4.60 -2.44
N VAL A 288 2.00 -3.67 -1.54
CA VAL A 288 3.35 -3.08 -1.45
C VAL A 288 4.40 -4.15 -1.20
N ALA A 289 4.13 -5.10 -0.31
CA ALA A 289 5.02 -6.24 -0.08
C ALA A 289 5.18 -7.09 -1.34
N SER A 290 4.13 -7.34 -2.11
CA SER A 290 4.24 -8.09 -3.36
C SER A 290 5.19 -7.41 -4.37
N ILE A 291 5.07 -6.09 -4.52
CA ILE A 291 5.94 -5.26 -5.37
C ILE A 291 7.41 -5.37 -4.92
N PHE A 292 7.67 -5.20 -3.63
CA PHE A 292 9.02 -5.15 -3.07
C PHE A 292 9.46 -6.50 -2.45
N SER A 293 8.98 -7.62 -2.99
CA SER A 293 9.45 -8.98 -2.63
C SER A 293 9.38 -9.32 -1.13
N GLY A 294 8.25 -9.02 -0.50
CA GLY A 294 7.96 -9.29 0.91
C GLY A 294 8.35 -8.16 1.86
N TRP A 295 8.78 -7.00 1.36
CA TRP A 295 9.21 -5.86 2.16
C TRP A 295 8.32 -4.64 1.99
N ILE A 296 8.15 -3.85 3.04
CA ILE A 296 7.30 -2.67 3.04
C ILE A 296 8.18 -1.48 3.46
N PRO A 297 8.32 -0.43 2.63
CA PRO A 297 8.98 0.80 3.05
C PRO A 297 8.23 1.46 4.21
N VAL A 298 8.95 1.82 5.26
CA VAL A 298 8.41 2.54 6.42
C VAL A 298 9.35 3.66 6.86
N PRO A 299 8.83 4.78 7.39
CA PRO A 299 9.67 5.83 7.95
C PRO A 299 10.41 5.36 9.20
N ILE A 300 11.67 5.76 9.33
CA ILE A 300 12.45 5.57 10.55
C ILE A 300 11.95 6.55 11.61
N LYS A 301 11.16 6.06 12.57
CA LYS A 301 10.65 6.88 13.68
C LYS A 301 11.70 7.01 14.77
N ASN A 302 11.99 8.25 15.19
CA ASN A 302 12.78 8.49 16.38
C ASN A 302 11.87 8.39 17.61
N LEU A 303 12.32 7.74 18.69
CA LEU A 303 11.52 7.54 19.91
C LEU A 303 11.14 8.85 20.63
N VAL A 304 11.76 9.96 20.24
CA VAL A 304 11.62 11.29 20.84
C VAL A 304 10.78 12.24 19.97
N GLN A 305 10.50 11.88 18.71
CA GLN A 305 9.67 12.73 17.85
C GLN A 305 8.22 12.70 18.34
N THR A 306 7.68 13.89 18.62
CA THR A 306 6.25 14.08 18.82
C THR A 306 5.52 13.75 17.51
N GLN A 307 4.26 13.32 17.59
CA GLN A 307 3.45 12.90 16.42
C GLN A 307 3.20 14.03 15.40
N ASP A 308 3.67 15.25 15.67
CA ASP A 308 3.26 16.46 14.97
C ASP A 308 4.14 16.81 13.74
N GLU A 309 5.28 16.14 13.54
CA GLU A 309 6.20 16.47 12.44
C GLU A 309 6.13 15.44 11.30
N PHE A 310 5.57 15.86 10.16
CA PHE A 310 5.62 15.11 8.90
C PHE A 310 7.01 15.27 8.26
N SER A 311 7.97 14.44 8.70
CA SER A 311 9.36 14.47 8.23
C SER A 311 9.93 13.08 7.97
N PHE A 312 10.82 13.02 6.97
CA PHE A 312 11.59 11.82 6.60
C PHE A 312 13.09 12.00 6.79
N THR A 313 13.53 13.02 7.55
CA THR A 313 14.96 13.30 7.85
C THR A 313 15.72 12.15 8.50
N ASN A 314 15.02 11.23 9.17
CA ASN A 314 15.64 10.07 9.82
C ASN A 314 15.82 8.88 8.88
N GLY A 315 15.45 9.00 7.61
CA GLY A 315 15.55 7.94 6.61
C GLY A 315 14.34 7.01 6.58
N LEU A 316 14.44 5.98 5.74
CA LEU A 316 13.43 4.94 5.59
C LEU A 316 14.03 3.56 5.88
N ALA A 317 13.18 2.61 6.20
CA ALA A 317 13.55 1.22 6.41
C ALA A 317 12.58 0.26 5.73
N TRP A 318 13.09 -0.89 5.31
CA TRP A 318 12.34 -2.07 4.94
C TRP A 318 11.82 -2.78 6.19
N LYS A 319 10.50 -2.86 6.33
CA LYS A 319 9.78 -3.72 7.28
C LYS A 319 9.40 -5.01 6.57
N GLN A 320 9.81 -6.17 7.08
CA GLN A 320 9.39 -7.45 6.49
C GLN A 320 7.90 -7.68 6.70
N SER A 321 7.15 -8.00 5.64
CA SER A 321 5.78 -8.49 5.75
C SER A 321 5.78 -9.85 6.45
N LEU A 322 4.82 -10.07 7.34
CA LEU A 322 4.68 -11.37 8.01
C LEU A 322 3.83 -12.28 7.13
N SER A 323 4.44 -13.33 6.60
CA SER A 323 3.81 -14.32 5.71
C SER A 323 4.35 -15.72 5.99
N TRP A 324 3.51 -16.76 5.90
CA TRP A 324 3.97 -18.16 6.04
C TRP A 324 4.88 -18.61 4.89
N ASP A 325 4.92 -17.88 3.77
CA ASP A 325 5.90 -18.11 2.71
C ASP A 325 7.32 -17.83 3.21
N LEU A 326 7.46 -16.85 4.10
CA LEU A 326 8.74 -16.35 4.61
C LEU A 326 9.04 -16.87 6.02
N HIS A 327 8.04 -17.32 6.76
CA HIS A 327 8.18 -17.66 8.17
C HIS A 327 7.64 -19.06 8.45
N ARG A 328 8.37 -19.83 9.28
CA ARG A 328 7.86 -21.12 9.82
C ARG A 328 7.12 -20.96 11.14
N LEU A 329 7.39 -19.88 11.85
CA LEU A 329 6.77 -19.48 13.12
C LEU A 329 6.66 -17.96 13.12
N ARG A 330 5.63 -17.41 13.79
CA ARG A 330 5.53 -15.96 13.97
C ARG A 330 6.78 -15.45 14.70
N PRO A 331 7.59 -14.57 14.10
CA PRO A 331 8.88 -14.21 14.66
C PRO A 331 8.69 -13.36 15.93
N LYS A 332 9.50 -13.62 16.95
CA LYS A 332 9.52 -12.84 18.21
C LYS A 332 10.05 -11.42 18.01
N HIS A 333 10.80 -11.19 16.94
CA HIS A 333 11.40 -9.91 16.58
C HIS A 333 11.13 -9.63 15.10
N ARG A 334 10.81 -8.39 14.76
CA ARG A 334 10.68 -7.94 13.36
C ARG A 334 11.92 -7.12 13.01
N THR A 335 12.78 -7.67 12.17
CA THR A 335 13.98 -6.97 11.71
C THR A 335 13.60 -5.91 10.69
N HIS A 336 14.22 -4.74 10.80
CA HIS A 336 14.10 -3.67 9.83
C HIS A 336 15.48 -3.41 9.24
N TYR A 337 15.55 -3.16 7.93
CA TYR A 337 16.79 -2.83 7.23
C TYR A 337 16.68 -1.44 6.66
N SER A 338 17.69 -0.60 6.81
CA SER A 338 17.65 0.75 6.26
C SER A 338 17.58 0.73 4.72
N ILE A 339 16.85 1.66 4.12
CA ILE A 339 16.79 1.84 2.67
C ILE A 339 17.84 2.88 2.27
N PRO A 340 18.83 2.56 1.43
CA PRO A 340 19.76 3.56 0.91
C PRO A 340 19.05 4.61 0.06
N ALA A 341 19.40 5.89 0.23
CA ALA A 341 18.83 6.98 -0.55
C ALA A 341 19.17 6.85 -2.05
N ASP A 342 20.33 6.26 -2.40
CA ASP A 342 20.72 6.01 -3.79
C ASP A 342 19.80 5.01 -4.49
N TYR A 343 19.35 3.97 -3.78
CA TYR A 343 18.38 3.03 -4.31
C TYR A 343 17.08 3.74 -4.69
N ILE A 344 16.59 4.62 -3.81
CA ILE A 344 15.38 5.41 -4.06
C ILE A 344 15.62 6.41 -5.20
N GLY A 345 16.81 7.02 -5.26
CA GLY A 345 17.19 7.93 -6.35
C GLY A 345 17.12 7.26 -7.72
N ARG A 346 17.58 6.00 -7.83
CA ARG A 346 17.51 5.21 -9.07
C ARG A 346 16.07 4.97 -9.51
N LEU A 347 15.13 4.78 -8.58
CA LEU A 347 13.71 4.63 -8.92
C LEU A 347 13.13 5.89 -9.57
N PHE A 348 13.68 7.07 -9.28
CA PHE A 348 13.26 8.33 -9.90
C PHE A 348 14.10 8.75 -11.11
N SER A 349 15.05 7.90 -11.54
CA SER A 349 15.90 8.16 -12.71
C SER A 349 15.29 7.57 -13.97
N GLU A 350 14.92 8.42 -14.94
CA GLU A 350 14.43 8.00 -16.25
C GLU A 350 15.37 7.00 -16.92
N GLU A 351 16.68 7.26 -16.85
CA GLU A 351 17.72 6.45 -17.47
C GLU A 351 17.72 5.02 -16.93
N CYS A 352 17.54 4.85 -15.61
CA CYS A 352 17.46 3.52 -14.99
C CYS A 352 16.25 2.71 -15.48
N TRP A 353 15.14 3.36 -15.84
CA TRP A 353 13.98 2.68 -16.42
C TRP A 353 14.15 2.37 -17.91
N GLN A 354 14.89 3.20 -18.66
CA GLN A 354 15.13 2.98 -20.10
C GLN A 354 16.21 1.93 -20.36
N GLU A 355 17.19 1.78 -19.46
CA GLU A 355 18.22 0.74 -19.54
C GLU A 355 17.65 -0.67 -19.32
N GLY A 356 16.44 -0.78 -18.76
CA GLY A 356 15.82 -2.05 -18.46
C GLY A 356 15.03 -2.64 -19.62
N THR A 357 15.47 -3.79 -20.14
CA THR A 357 14.52 -4.76 -20.75
C THR A 357 13.67 -5.39 -19.63
N SER A 358 12.58 -6.09 -19.94
CA SER A 358 11.50 -6.42 -18.97
C SER A 358 11.96 -7.05 -17.64
N ASN A 359 13.02 -7.87 -17.65
CA ASN A 359 13.55 -8.54 -16.45
C ASN A 359 14.43 -7.60 -15.57
N PRO A 360 15.32 -6.77 -16.13
CA PRO A 360 15.98 -5.66 -15.42
C PRO A 360 15.08 -4.71 -14.62
N LEU A 361 13.83 -4.47 -15.06
CA LEU A 361 12.90 -3.57 -14.35
C LEU A 361 12.47 -4.14 -12.99
N GLN A 362 12.26 -5.45 -12.92
CA GLN A 362 12.04 -6.12 -11.63
C GLN A 362 13.27 -6.01 -10.73
N ASN A 363 14.49 -6.09 -11.29
CA ASN A 363 15.72 -5.92 -10.52
C ASN A 363 15.95 -4.48 -10.01
N LEU A 364 15.39 -3.48 -10.70
CA LEU A 364 15.41 -2.09 -10.23
C LEU A 364 14.50 -1.89 -9.02
N ILE A 365 13.31 -2.52 -9.03
CA ILE A 365 12.29 -2.42 -7.98
C ILE A 365 12.59 -3.35 -6.80
N ARG A 366 13.21 -4.50 -7.04
CA ARG A 366 13.53 -5.45 -5.98
C ARG A 366 14.79 -5.00 -5.25
N PRO A 367 14.75 -4.86 -3.92
CA PRO A 367 15.95 -4.52 -3.16
C PRO A 367 16.92 -5.71 -3.14
N GLN A 368 17.80 -5.80 -4.14
CA GLN A 368 18.80 -6.87 -4.28
C GLN A 368 19.70 -7.00 -3.04
N THR A 369 19.91 -5.90 -2.31
CA THR A 369 20.68 -5.87 -1.06
C THR A 369 20.05 -6.69 0.08
N LEU A 370 18.79 -7.11 -0.06
CA LEU A 370 18.11 -7.96 0.92
C LEU A 370 18.12 -9.45 0.55
N GLU A 371 18.61 -9.84 -0.64
CA GLU A 371 18.63 -11.25 -1.08
C GLU A 371 19.48 -12.13 -0.15
N SER A 372 20.62 -11.61 0.34
CA SER A 372 21.45 -12.31 1.34
C SER A 372 20.73 -12.47 2.69
N ALA A 373 20.04 -11.43 3.15
CA ALA A 373 19.26 -11.46 4.39
C ALA A 373 18.08 -12.45 4.33
N VAL A 374 17.52 -12.68 3.13
CA VAL A 374 16.50 -13.72 2.89
C VAL A 374 17.10 -15.12 3.06
N SER A 375 18.30 -15.37 2.53
CA SER A 375 18.97 -16.68 2.65
C SER A 375 19.38 -17.07 4.08
N GLU A 376 19.77 -16.10 4.92
CA GLU A 376 20.19 -16.35 6.31
C GLU A 376 19.01 -16.61 7.26
N LEU A 377 17.80 -16.18 6.90
CA LEU A 377 16.58 -16.38 7.69
C LEU A 377 15.92 -17.76 7.46
N GLY A 378 16.55 -18.66 6.69
CA GLY A 378 16.00 -19.97 6.35
C GLY A 378 14.81 -19.92 5.38
N ILE A 379 14.72 -18.83 4.60
CA ILE A 379 13.69 -18.60 3.59
C ILE A 379 14.13 -19.27 2.30
N TYR A 380 13.32 -20.20 1.79
CA TYR A 380 13.51 -20.74 0.45
C TYR A 380 13.02 -19.70 -0.57
N THR A 381 13.91 -19.20 -1.41
CA THR A 381 13.49 -18.65 -2.71
C THR A 381 13.01 -19.83 -3.54
N GLN A 382 11.70 -20.00 -3.70
CA GLN A 382 11.21 -20.80 -4.83
C GLN A 382 11.42 -19.94 -6.08
N THR A 383 12.41 -20.35 -6.86
CA THR A 383 12.66 -19.94 -8.25
C THR A 383 11.44 -20.19 -9.12
#